data_AF-A0A7C0VYS7-F1
#
_entry.id   AF-A0A7C0VYS7-F1
#
_cell.length_a   1.000
_cell.length_b   1.000
_cell.length_c   1.000
_cell.angle_alpha   90.00
_cell.angle_beta   90.00
_cell.angle_gamma   90.00
#
_symmetry.space_group_name_H-M   'P 1'
#
loop_
_entity.id
_entity.type
_entity.pdbx_description
1 polymer ?
#
loop_
_entity_poly.entity_id
_entity_poly.type
_entity_poly.pdbx_seq_one_letter_code
_entity_poly.pdbx_strand_id
1 'polypeptide(L)' 'MIIHTSDVSVKDLKNLFTELAPGVCVRNIVDDSLLAEVLENGGVTTAVKKRICAYALQAEVIGADLIFSQ' A
#
# COMPACT_ATOMS: atom_id res chain seq x y z
N MET A 1 -4.22 -2.25 6.60
CA MET A 1 -3.62 -1.19 5.76
C MET A 1 -3.22 -1.78 4.43
N ILE A 2 -3.42 -1.07 3.32
CA ILE A 2 -2.97 -1.50 1.98
C ILE A 2 -2.04 -0.44 1.40
N ILE A 3 -0.86 -0.85 0.95
CA ILE A 3 0.14 0.01 0.30
C ILE A 3 0.04 -0.24 -1.20
N HIS A 4 -0.16 0.81 -1.98
CA HIS A 4 -0.36 0.74 -3.43
C HIS A 4 0.70 1.55 -4.17
N THR A 5 1.12 1.07 -5.34
CA THR A 5 1.92 1.87 -6.29
C THR A 5 1.08 2.59 -7.34
N SER A 6 -0.26 2.56 -7.23
CA SER A 6 -1.20 3.31 -8.08
C SER A 6 -2.57 3.41 -7.38
N ASP A 7 -3.44 4.31 -7.83
CA ASP A 7 -4.78 4.48 -7.29
C ASP A 7 -5.83 3.53 -7.91
N VAL A 8 -5.47 2.82 -8.99
CA VAL A 8 -6.37 2.02 -9.83
C VAL A 8 -7.19 1.01 -9.03
N SER A 9 -6.56 0.30 -8.10
CA SER A 9 -7.21 -0.78 -7.34
C SER A 9 -7.83 -0.32 -6.01
N VAL A 10 -7.67 0.94 -5.61
CA VAL A 10 -8.09 1.42 -4.30
C VAL A 10 -9.61 1.31 -4.13
N LYS A 11 -10.39 1.66 -5.15
CA LYS A 11 -11.85 1.61 -5.10
C LYS A 11 -12.35 0.17 -5.07
N ASP A 12 -11.84 -0.68 -5.95
CA ASP A 12 -12.30 -2.06 -6.08
C ASP A 12 -12.00 -2.87 -4.83
N LEU A 13 -10.81 -2.70 -4.24
CA LEU A 13 -10.48 -3.35 -2.96
C LEU A 13 -11.32 -2.83 -1.80
N LYS A 14 -11.56 -1.52 -1.71
CA LYS A 14 -12.47 -0.98 -0.68
C LYS A 14 -13.86 -1.62 -0.78
N ASN A 15 -14.38 -1.76 -2.00
CA ASN A 15 -15.67 -2.40 -2.23
C ASN A 15 -15.63 -3.88 -1.83
N LEU A 16 -14.58 -4.61 -2.22
CA LEU A 16 -14.41 -6.02 -1.87
C LEU A 16 -14.33 -6.25 -0.36
N PHE A 17 -13.58 -5.42 0.37
CA PHE A 17 -13.54 -5.50 1.84
C PHE A 17 -14.87 -5.12 2.47
N THR A 18 -15.62 -4.18 1.89
CA THR A 18 -16.97 -3.85 2.37
C THR A 18 -17.92 -5.04 2.20
N GLU A 19 -17.78 -5.80 1.12
CA GLU A 19 -18.59 -7.00 0.86
C GLU A 19 -18.20 -8.18 1.76
N LEU A 20 -16.91 -8.52 1.80
CA LEU A 20 -16.41 -9.72 2.47
C LEU A 20 -16.17 -9.52 3.97
N ALA A 21 -15.91 -8.29 4.41
CA ALA A 21 -15.52 -7.97 5.78
C ALA A 21 -16.03 -6.57 6.21
N PRO A 22 -17.35 -6.33 6.24
CA PRO A 22 -17.95 -5.01 6.48
C PRO A 22 -17.58 -4.37 7.83
N GLY A 23 -17.11 -5.16 8.80
CA GLY A 23 -16.66 -4.68 10.11
C GLY A 23 -15.20 -4.22 10.16
N VAL A 24 -14.45 -4.36 9.07
CA VAL A 24 -13.01 -4.04 9.03
C VAL A 24 -12.80 -2.62 8.54
N CYS A 25 -11.94 -1.86 9.23
CA CYS A 25 -11.51 -0.54 8.79
C CYS A 25 -10.36 -0.66 7.78
N VAL A 26 -10.61 -0.29 6.52
CA VAL A 26 -9.58 -0.29 5.47
C VAL A 26 -9.00 1.10 5.27
N ARG A 27 -7.69 1.22 5.52
CA ARG A 27 -6.87 2.41 5.21
C ARG A 27 -5.85 2.09 4.12
N ASN A 28 -5.53 3.09 3.31
CA ASN A 28 -4.65 2.95 2.15
C ASN A 28 -3.52 3.99 2.19
N ILE A 29 -2.32 3.60 1.77
CA ILE A 29 -1.23 4.49 1.33
C ILE A 29 -1.08 4.27 -0.16
N VAL A 30 -1.01 5.36 -0.93
CA VAL A 30 -0.74 5.31 -2.37
C VAL A 30 0.52 6.14 -2.62
N ASP A 31 1.53 5.53 -3.24
CA ASP A 31 2.73 6.22 -3.72
C ASP A 31 3.02 5.75 -5.15
N ASP A 32 2.52 6.51 -6.12
CA ASP A 32 2.65 6.26 -7.55
C ASP A 32 4.08 6.40 -8.07
N SER A 33 4.94 7.08 -7.33
CA SER A 33 6.35 7.25 -7.69
C SER A 33 7.20 6.00 -7.48
N LEU A 34 6.73 5.01 -6.71
CA LEU A 34 7.46 3.76 -6.48
C LEU A 34 7.66 2.97 -7.78
N LEU A 35 6.57 2.75 -8.53
CA LEU A 35 6.63 2.00 -9.79
C LEU A 35 7.41 2.78 -10.84
N ALA A 36 7.20 4.10 -10.94
CA ALA A 36 7.96 4.96 -11.83
C ALA A 36 9.48 4.82 -11.59
N GLU A 37 9.93 4.92 -10.33
CA GLU A 37 11.35 4.77 -9.99
C GLU A 37 11.89 3.37 -10.32
N VAL A 38 11.12 2.31 -10.03
CA VAL A 38 11.50 0.93 -10.35
C VAL A 38 11.70 0.75 -11.86
N LEU A 39 10.79 1.31 -12.67
CA LEU A 39 10.88 1.24 -14.13
C LEU A 39 12.07 2.03 -14.66
N GLU A 40 12.29 3.25 -14.17
CA GLU A 40 13.42 4.10 -14.55
C GLU A 40 14.79 3.47 -14.22
N ASN A 41 14.87 2.74 -13.11
CA ASN A 41 16.12 2.12 -12.63
C ASN A 41 16.25 0.65 -13.03
N GLY A 42 15.29 0.08 -13.75
CA GLY A 42 15.26 -1.33 -14.15
C GLY A 42 15.19 -2.31 -12.97
N GLY A 43 14.72 -1.87 -11.80
CA GLY A 43 14.66 -2.69 -10.61
C GLY A 43 14.41 -1.92 -9.32
N VAL A 44 14.18 -2.65 -8.24
CA VAL A 44 13.90 -2.09 -6.91
C VAL A 44 15.15 -1.46 -6.31
N THR A 45 15.13 -0.13 -6.16
CA THR A 45 16.22 0.62 -5.55
C THR A 45 16.21 0.52 -4.02
N THR A 46 17.31 0.93 -3.40
CA THR A 46 17.38 1.09 -1.93
C THR A 46 16.38 2.14 -1.41
N ALA A 47 16.08 3.18 -2.19
CA ALA A 47 15.12 4.21 -1.79
C ALA A 47 13.69 3.66 -1.78
N VAL A 48 13.30 2.89 -2.79
CA VAL A 48 11.99 2.19 -2.83
C VAL A 48 11.85 1.25 -1.62
N LYS A 49 12.87 0.45 -1.31
CA LYS A 49 12.85 -0.43 -0.12
C LYS A 49 12.62 0.36 1.18
N LYS A 50 13.36 1.46 1.36
CA LYS A 50 13.22 2.31 2.56
C LYS A 50 11.81 2.87 2.69
N ARG A 51 11.19 3.32 1.59
CA ARG A 51 9.83 3.86 1.59
C ARG A 51 8.80 2.80 1.94
N ILE A 52 8.85 1.62 1.32
CA ILE A 52 7.97 0.50 1.66
C ILE A 52 8.09 0.11 3.14
N CYS A 53 9.32 -0.02 3.66
CA CYS A 53 9.53 -0.29 5.08
C CYS A 53 8.95 0.81 5.98
N ALA A 54 9.15 2.08 5.62
CA ALA A 54 8.60 3.21 6.36
C ALA A 54 7.06 3.20 6.35
N TYR A 55 6.42 2.87 5.24
CA TYR A 55 4.96 2.75 5.15
C TYR A 55 4.42 1.61 6.02
N ALA A 56 5.12 0.46 6.06
CA ALA A 56 4.75 -0.64 6.94
C ALA A 56 4.86 -0.25 8.43
N LEU A 57 5.95 0.42 8.82
CA LEU A 57 6.11 0.92 10.19
C LEU A 57 5.06 1.97 10.55
N GLN A 58 4.70 2.86 9.63
CA GLN A 58 3.63 3.83 9.86
C GLN A 58 2.27 3.15 10.01
N ALA A 59 2.00 2.10 9.22
CA ALA A 59 0.78 1.31 9.36
C ALA A 59 0.68 0.65 10.73
N GLU A 60 1.79 0.10 11.24
CA GLU A 60 1.88 -0.44 12.60
C GLU A 60 1.59 0.64 13.65
N VAL A 61 2.21 1.82 13.54
CA VAL A 61 1.98 2.95 14.47
C VAL A 61 0.52 3.41 14.47
N ILE A 62 -0.17 3.35 13.32
CA ILE A 62 -1.60 3.67 13.19
C ILE A 62 -2.50 2.59 13.83
N GLY A 63 -1.92 1.44 14.22
CA GLY A 63 -2.63 0.32 14.81
C GLY A 63 -3.23 -0.63 13.78
N ALA A 64 -2.60 -0.79 12.61
CA ALA A 64 -3.04 -1.77 11.63
C ALA A 64 -2.76 -3.21 12.09
N ASP A 65 -3.79 -4.04 12.19
CA ASP A 65 -3.64 -5.47 12.50
C ASP A 65 -3.05 -6.28 11.33
N LEU A 66 -3.28 -5.82 10.09
CA LEU A 66 -2.82 -6.46 8.85
C LEU A 66 -2.31 -5.42 7.85
N ILE A 67 -1.24 -5.77 7.14
CA ILE A 67 -0.63 -4.93 6.09
C ILE A 67 -0.55 -5.73 4.79
N PHE A 68 -1.10 -5.16 3.71
CA PHE A 68 -1.05 -5.71 2.35
C PHE A 68 -0.23 -4.79 1.45
N SER A 69 0.44 -5.35 0.45
CA SER A 69 1.13 -4.61 -0.61
C SER A 69 0.54 -5.02 -1.96
N GLN A 70 0.16 -4.03 -2.77
CA GLN A 70 -0.43 -4.23 -4.09
C GLN A 70 0.26 -3.37 -5.15
#